data_AF-A0A170X7T1-F1
#
_entry.id   AF-A0A170X7T1-F1
#
_cell.length_a   1.000
_cell.length_b   1.000
_cell.length_c   1.000
_cell.angle_alpha   90.00
_cell.angle_beta   90.00
_cell.angle_gamma   90.00
#
_symmetry.space_group_name_H-M   'P 1'
#
loop_
_entity.id
_entity.type
_entity.pdbx_description
1 polymer ?
#
loop_
_entity_poly.entity_id
_entity_poly.type
_entity_poly.pdbx_seq_one_letter_code
_entity_poly.pdbx_strand_id
1 'polypeptide(L)'
;ENNVTFRIWCRKEAINQVEFAKHVGPEVLEYYEQYFDVKYPLPKQDMAAIPDFSAGAMENWGLITYREADLLYDEKNSAILNKQRVASVIAHELAHQWFGNLVTMKWWTDLWLNEGFATYVSQLGVHKVFPEWNYIEEDIVDSIEVVYELDSLK
;
A
#
# COMPACT_ATOMS: atom_id res chain seq x y z
N GLU A 1 14.95 10.78 13.91
CA GLU A 1 15.07 10.54 12.46
C GLU A 1 15.39 9.08 12.22
N ASN A 2 14.52 8.36 11.50
CA ASN A 2 14.83 7.03 11.00
C ASN A 2 15.39 7.21 9.58
N ASN A 3 16.66 6.86 9.37
CA ASN A 3 17.39 7.18 8.15
C ASN A 3 17.15 6.11 7.07
N VAL A 4 15.87 5.80 6.82
CA VAL A 4 15.46 4.73 5.92
C VAL A 4 15.67 5.17 4.47
N THR A 5 16.50 4.44 3.74
CA THR A 5 16.68 4.72 2.31
C THR A 5 15.50 4.17 1.52
N PHE A 6 14.70 5.06 0.91
CA PHE A 6 13.55 4.68 0.11
C PHE A 6 13.87 4.71 -1.39
N ARG A 7 13.55 3.65 -2.15
CA ARG A 7 13.81 3.61 -3.61
C ARG A 7 12.71 2.91 -4.37
N ILE A 8 12.55 3.32 -5.63
CA ILE A 8 11.62 2.71 -6.57
C ILE A 8 12.39 2.17 -7.77
N TRP A 9 12.10 0.92 -8.12
CA TRP A 9 12.69 0.18 -9.22
C TRP A 9 11.63 -0.05 -10.28
N CYS A 10 11.95 0.28 -11.52
CA CYS A 10 11.09 0.05 -12.66
C CYS A 10 11.94 -0.17 -13.91
N ARG A 11 11.31 -0.60 -15.00
CA ARG A 11 11.95 -0.60 -16.31
C ARG A 11 12.29 0.83 -16.74
N LYS A 12 13.35 0.97 -17.54
CA LYS A 12 13.92 2.27 -17.92
C LYS A 12 12.89 3.20 -18.58
N GLU A 13 12.00 2.65 -19.40
CA GLU A 13 11.01 3.42 -20.16
C GLU A 13 9.90 3.99 -19.25
N ALA A 14 9.71 3.39 -18.07
CA ALA A 14 8.68 3.78 -17.11
C ALA A 14 9.20 4.72 -16.00
N ILE A 15 10.47 5.16 -16.07
CA ILE A 15 11.09 5.98 -15.02
C ILE A 15 10.34 7.28 -14.73
N ASN A 16 9.63 7.84 -15.70
CA ASN A 16 8.85 9.06 -15.51
C ASN A 16 7.52 8.82 -14.76
N GLN A 17 7.17 7.57 -14.49
CA GLN A 17 5.90 7.18 -13.84
C GLN A 17 6.07 6.84 -12.36
N VAL A 18 7.30 6.93 -11.81
CA VAL A 18 7.56 6.60 -10.39
C VAL A 18 7.37 7.79 -9.45
N GLU A 19 7.20 9.00 -9.96
CA GLU A 19 7.21 10.22 -9.13
C GLU A 19 6.07 10.23 -8.10
N PHE A 20 4.89 9.73 -8.49
CA PHE A 20 3.77 9.63 -7.55
C PHE A 20 4.08 8.69 -6.39
N ALA A 21 4.60 7.49 -6.67
CA ALA A 21 4.98 6.54 -5.64
C ALA A 21 6.15 7.04 -4.77
N LYS A 22 7.09 7.81 -5.34
CA LYS A 22 8.19 8.45 -4.60
C LYS A 22 7.70 9.50 -3.61
N HIS A 23 6.53 10.09 -3.86
CA HIS A 23 5.88 10.99 -2.92
C HIS A 23 5.10 10.23 -1.85
N VAL A 24 4.24 9.29 -2.25
CA VAL A 24 3.34 8.58 -1.32
C VAL A 24 4.09 7.67 -0.36
N GLY A 25 5.05 6.88 -0.85
CA GLY A 25 5.72 5.84 -0.07
C GLY A 25 6.39 6.36 1.21
N PRO A 26 7.29 7.36 1.14
CA PRO A 26 7.94 7.92 2.32
C PRO A 26 6.97 8.57 3.32
N GLU A 27 5.97 9.32 2.83
CA GLU A 27 4.96 9.99 3.69
C GLU A 27 4.13 8.97 4.47
N VAL A 28 3.69 7.89 3.81
CA VAL A 28 2.95 6.81 4.46
C VAL A 28 3.83 6.05 5.45
N LEU A 29 5.08 5.73 5.08
CA LEU A 29 6.00 5.03 5.96
C LEU A 29 6.24 5.85 7.24
N GLU A 30 6.55 7.14 7.11
CA GLU A 30 6.75 8.04 8.25
C GLU A 30 5.48 8.15 9.12
N TYR A 31 4.30 8.26 8.50
CA TYR A 31 3.05 8.28 9.22
C TYR A 31 2.84 7.01 10.06
N TYR A 32 3.10 5.82 9.49
CA TYR A 32 2.95 4.56 10.22
C TYR A 32 3.96 4.41 11.36
N GLU A 33 5.21 4.87 11.18
CA GLU A 33 6.18 4.91 12.30
C GLU A 33 5.66 5.74 13.48
N GLN A 34 5.06 6.90 13.20
CA GLN A 34 4.50 7.78 14.22
C GLN A 34 3.22 7.21 14.83
N TYR A 35 2.34 6.66 13.99
CA TYR A 35 1.02 6.19 14.40
C TYR A 35 1.11 4.92 15.27
N PHE A 36 2.01 4.00 14.93
CA PHE A 36 2.24 2.78 15.72
C PHE A 36 3.21 2.96 16.88
N ASP A 37 3.90 4.11 16.98
CA ASP A 37 4.99 4.37 17.92
C ASP A 37 6.08 3.28 17.88
N VAL A 38 6.29 2.71 16.68
CA VAL A 38 7.26 1.65 16.42
C VAL A 38 7.95 1.96 15.11
N LYS A 39 9.26 2.15 15.18
CA LYS A 39 10.09 2.42 14.01
C LYS A 39 10.14 1.24 13.04
N TYR A 40 10.21 1.57 11.76
CA TYR A 40 10.56 0.60 10.72
C TYR A 40 11.98 0.06 10.98
N PRO A 41 12.17 -1.27 11.08
CA PRO A 41 13.42 -1.82 11.61
C PRO A 41 14.53 -1.98 10.57
N LEU A 42 14.23 -1.93 9.27
CA LEU A 42 15.23 -2.11 8.23
C LEU A 42 15.83 -0.77 7.78
N PRO A 43 17.10 -0.74 7.33
CA PRO A 43 17.77 0.51 6.92
C PRO A 43 17.27 1.06 5.57
N LYS A 44 16.41 0.31 4.86
CA LYS A 44 15.93 0.64 3.52
C LYS A 44 14.56 0.03 3.25
N GLN A 45 13.81 0.68 2.37
CA GLN A 45 12.60 0.15 1.76
C GLN A 45 12.68 0.35 0.24
N ASP A 46 12.70 -0.75 -0.50
CA ASP A 46 12.65 -0.74 -1.96
C ASP A 46 11.22 -1.12 -2.42
N MET A 47 10.76 -0.56 -3.53
CA MET A 47 9.51 -0.92 -4.20
C MET A 47 9.80 -1.20 -5.67
N ALA A 48 9.38 -2.35 -6.19
CA ALA A 48 9.72 -2.76 -7.55
C ALA A 48 8.47 -3.03 -8.39
N ALA A 49 8.34 -2.31 -9.50
CA ALA A 49 7.33 -2.57 -10.53
C ALA A 49 7.81 -3.72 -11.43
N ILE A 50 7.08 -4.83 -11.43
CA ILE A 50 7.37 -6.04 -12.20
C ILE A 50 6.41 -6.11 -13.40
N PRO A 51 6.91 -6.27 -14.64
CA PRO A 51 6.09 -6.31 -15.86
C PRO A 51 5.04 -7.42 -15.89
N ASP A 52 5.39 -8.61 -15.36
CA ASP A 52 4.50 -9.76 -15.29
C ASP A 52 4.43 -10.26 -13.84
N PHE A 53 3.33 -9.92 -13.16
CA PHE A 53 3.11 -10.21 -11.75
C PHE A 53 1.67 -10.69 -11.53
N SER A 54 1.54 -11.90 -10.99
CA SER A 54 0.26 -12.61 -10.87
C SER A 54 -0.66 -11.94 -9.85
N ALA A 55 -0.12 -11.51 -8.72
CA ALA A 55 -0.83 -10.72 -7.72
C ALA A 55 -0.88 -9.23 -8.11
N GLY A 56 -1.51 -8.41 -7.26
CA GLY A 56 -1.43 -6.95 -7.36
C GLY A 56 -0.10 -6.44 -6.81
N ALA A 57 0.20 -6.79 -5.57
CA ALA A 57 1.48 -6.54 -4.91
C ALA A 57 1.82 -7.65 -3.90
N MET A 58 2.99 -7.56 -3.27
CA MET A 58 3.45 -8.49 -2.23
C MET A 58 4.48 -7.82 -1.32
N GLU A 59 4.27 -7.92 -0.01
CA GLU A 59 4.82 -7.09 1.04
C GLU A 59 6.24 -7.44 1.51
N ASN A 60 7.01 -8.17 0.69
CA ASN A 60 8.28 -8.77 1.13
C ASN A 60 9.16 -7.74 1.85
N TRP A 61 9.59 -8.06 3.07
CA TRP A 61 10.13 -7.06 4.00
C TRP A 61 11.35 -6.32 3.43
N GLY A 62 11.19 -5.02 3.20
CA GLY A 62 12.21 -4.15 2.61
C GLY A 62 12.31 -4.19 1.09
N LEU A 63 11.60 -5.07 0.38
CA LEU A 63 11.49 -5.07 -1.08
C LEU A 63 10.06 -5.46 -1.49
N ILE A 64 9.17 -4.49 -1.50
CA ILE A 64 7.79 -4.73 -1.92
C ILE A 64 7.76 -4.84 -3.45
N THR A 65 7.06 -5.84 -3.98
CA THR A 65 6.91 -6.07 -5.41
C THR A 65 5.50 -5.76 -5.86
N TYR A 66 5.35 -5.10 -7.00
CA TYR A 66 4.07 -4.66 -7.53
C TYR A 66 3.92 -5.08 -8.98
N ARG A 67 2.68 -5.33 -9.41
CA ARG A 67 2.32 -5.17 -10.82
C ARG A 67 2.50 -3.71 -11.22
N GLU A 68 2.93 -3.45 -12.45
CA GLU A 68 3.18 -2.08 -12.93
C GLU A 68 2.00 -1.12 -12.67
N ALA A 69 0.77 -1.56 -12.92
CA ALA A 69 -0.44 -0.76 -12.74
C ALA A 69 -0.76 -0.36 -11.28
N ASP A 70 -0.14 -1.04 -10.31
CA ASP A 70 -0.36 -0.82 -8.87
C ASP A 70 0.79 -0.02 -8.21
N LEU A 71 1.81 0.39 -8.98
CA LEU A 71 2.92 1.24 -8.51
C LEU A 71 3.19 2.46 -9.40
N LEU A 72 3.04 2.30 -10.71
CA LEU A 72 3.39 3.33 -11.69
C LEU A 72 2.15 4.17 -12.04
N TYR A 73 2.35 5.48 -12.10
CA TYR A 73 1.29 6.43 -12.44
C TYR A 73 1.81 7.48 -13.43
N ASP A 74 1.12 7.62 -14.56
CA ASP A 74 1.41 8.64 -15.56
C ASP A 74 0.36 9.76 -15.50
N GLU A 75 0.77 10.94 -15.03
CA GLU A 75 -0.14 12.09 -14.88
C GLU A 75 -0.88 12.48 -16.16
N LYS A 76 -0.34 12.17 -17.35
CA LYS A 76 -0.96 12.54 -18.63
C LYS A 76 -1.91 11.48 -19.16
N ASN A 77 -1.69 10.22 -18.82
CA ASN A 77 -2.34 9.08 -19.48
C ASN A 77 -3.17 8.21 -18.53
N SER A 78 -2.87 8.22 -17.23
CA SER A 78 -3.58 7.43 -16.22
C SER A 78 -4.83 8.17 -15.72
N ALA A 79 -5.91 7.43 -15.47
CA ALA A 79 -7.11 8.00 -14.90
C ALA A 79 -6.91 8.36 -13.42
N ILE A 80 -7.75 9.26 -12.89
CA ILE A 80 -7.71 9.65 -11.46
C ILE A 80 -7.92 8.43 -10.56
N LEU A 81 -8.81 7.51 -10.93
CA LEU A 81 -9.03 6.26 -10.19
C LEU A 81 -7.75 5.40 -10.10
N ASN A 82 -6.88 5.45 -11.11
CA ASN A 82 -5.58 4.76 -11.02
C ASN A 82 -4.68 5.40 -9.97
N LYS A 83 -4.76 6.72 -9.79
CA LYS A 83 -3.99 7.45 -8.76
C LYS A 83 -4.40 7.01 -7.35
N GLN A 84 -5.70 6.96 -7.09
CA GLN A 84 -6.24 6.48 -5.82
C GLN A 84 -5.85 5.01 -5.56
N ARG A 85 -5.99 4.16 -6.58
CA ARG A 85 -5.59 2.76 -6.49
C ARG A 85 -4.11 2.59 -6.17
N VAL A 86 -3.21 3.29 -6.87
CA VAL A 86 -1.77 3.23 -6.59
C VAL A 86 -1.47 3.68 -5.16
N ALA A 87 -2.09 4.77 -4.69
CA ALA A 87 -1.89 5.23 -3.31
C ALA A 87 -2.35 4.18 -2.28
N SER A 88 -3.53 3.60 -2.51
CA SER A 88 -4.12 2.58 -1.63
C SER A 88 -3.26 1.31 -1.56
N VAL A 89 -2.81 0.78 -2.70
CA VAL A 89 -1.95 -0.42 -2.71
C VAL A 89 -0.59 -0.12 -2.07
N ILE A 90 0.03 1.04 -2.35
CA ILE A 90 1.28 1.44 -1.66
C ILE A 90 1.08 1.46 -0.14
N ALA A 91 -0.02 2.04 0.34
CA ALA A 91 -0.31 2.13 1.76
C ALA A 91 -0.58 0.75 2.38
N HIS A 92 -1.32 -0.13 1.69
CA HIS A 92 -1.59 -1.51 2.10
C HIS A 92 -0.28 -2.30 2.31
N GLU A 93 0.60 -2.28 1.32
CA GLU A 93 1.87 -3.02 1.42
C GLU A 93 2.83 -2.44 2.46
N LEU A 94 2.78 -1.13 2.69
CA LEU A 94 3.56 -0.49 3.76
C LEU A 94 2.98 -0.80 5.15
N ALA A 95 1.66 -0.98 5.27
CA ALA A 95 1.04 -1.41 6.53
C ALA A 95 1.51 -2.81 6.94
N HIS A 96 1.70 -3.70 5.96
CA HIS A 96 2.23 -5.04 6.20
C HIS A 96 3.62 -5.08 6.82
N GLN A 97 4.40 -3.99 6.73
CA GLN A 97 5.68 -3.89 7.40
C GLN A 97 5.55 -3.99 8.94
N TRP A 98 4.38 -3.65 9.49
CA TRP A 98 3.99 -3.91 10.88
C TRP A 98 3.07 -5.14 11.00
N PHE A 99 2.04 -5.23 10.17
CA PHE A 99 1.00 -6.28 10.23
C PHE A 99 1.23 -7.37 9.17
N GLY A 100 2.06 -8.34 9.51
CA GLY A 100 2.42 -9.45 8.64
C GLY A 100 3.92 -9.72 8.68
N ASN A 101 4.74 -8.68 8.61
CA ASN A 101 6.20 -8.78 8.71
C ASN A 101 6.68 -8.72 10.17
N LEU A 102 6.43 -7.62 10.88
CA LEU A 102 6.88 -7.47 12.27
C LEU A 102 6.11 -8.37 13.23
N VAL A 103 4.79 -8.41 13.08
CA VAL A 103 3.91 -9.34 13.79
C VAL A 103 3.20 -10.20 12.75
N THR A 104 3.52 -11.48 12.71
CA THR A 104 2.92 -12.45 11.78
C THR A 104 1.93 -13.35 12.50
N MET A 105 0.79 -13.64 11.88
CA MET A 105 -0.14 -14.64 12.38
C MET A 105 0.53 -16.00 12.57
N LYS A 106 0.09 -16.74 13.60
CA LYS A 106 0.66 -18.07 13.88
C LYS A 106 0.32 -19.10 12.80
N TRP A 107 -0.88 -18.97 12.22
CA TRP A 107 -1.36 -19.88 11.19
C TRP A 107 -2.33 -19.17 10.24
N TRP A 108 -2.47 -19.68 9.01
CA TRP A 108 -3.25 -19.08 7.92
C TRP A 108 -4.74 -18.92 8.21
N THR A 109 -5.30 -19.64 9.18
CA THR A 109 -6.68 -19.42 9.62
C THR A 109 -6.89 -18.02 10.20
N ASP A 110 -5.81 -17.38 10.67
CA ASP A 110 -5.80 -16.02 11.20
C ASP A 110 -5.21 -15.01 10.20
N LEU A 111 -5.25 -15.30 8.89
CA LEU A 111 -4.72 -14.42 7.84
C LEU A 111 -5.30 -12.99 7.90
N TRP A 112 -6.52 -12.84 8.44
CA TRP A 112 -7.14 -11.54 8.65
C TRP A 112 -6.33 -10.60 9.56
N LEU A 113 -5.47 -11.14 10.44
CA LEU A 113 -4.54 -10.34 11.26
C LEU A 113 -3.51 -9.59 10.40
N ASN A 114 -3.20 -10.10 9.21
CA ASN A 114 -2.35 -9.43 8.23
C ASN A 114 -3.22 -8.59 7.29
N GLU A 115 -4.06 -9.26 6.49
CA GLU A 115 -4.77 -8.63 5.37
C GLU A 115 -5.86 -7.66 5.84
N GLY A 116 -6.63 -8.02 6.87
CA GLY A 116 -7.67 -7.15 7.40
C GLY A 116 -7.11 -5.88 8.03
N PHE A 117 -5.99 -6.00 8.75
CA PHE A 117 -5.30 -4.84 9.29
C PHE A 117 -4.67 -3.98 8.19
N ALA A 118 -4.01 -4.58 7.20
CA ALA A 118 -3.43 -3.84 6.09
C ALA A 118 -4.50 -3.08 5.29
N THR A 119 -5.66 -3.69 5.03
CA THR A 119 -6.80 -3.02 4.38
C THR A 119 -7.33 -1.84 5.20
N TYR A 120 -7.49 -2.00 6.52
CA TYR A 120 -7.97 -0.90 7.35
C TYR A 120 -6.94 0.24 7.47
N VAL A 121 -5.68 -0.12 7.69
CA VAL A 121 -4.58 0.84 7.90
C VAL A 121 -4.24 1.59 6.61
N SER A 122 -4.41 0.97 5.44
CA SER A 122 -4.19 1.64 4.15
C SER A 122 -5.10 2.85 4.00
N GLN A 123 -6.36 2.75 4.42
CA GLN A 123 -7.32 3.87 4.40
C GLN A 123 -6.80 5.07 5.22
N LEU A 124 -6.24 4.80 6.41
CA LEU A 124 -5.65 5.84 7.27
C LEU A 124 -4.42 6.49 6.60
N GLY A 125 -3.58 5.68 5.98
CA GLY A 125 -2.39 6.15 5.24
C GLY A 125 -2.76 7.04 4.06
N VAL A 126 -3.72 6.60 3.24
CA VAL A 126 -4.22 7.39 2.10
C VAL A 126 -4.86 8.69 2.59
N HIS A 127 -5.72 8.64 3.62
CA HIS A 127 -6.35 9.84 4.17
C HIS A 127 -5.33 10.84 4.75
N LYS A 128 -4.24 10.34 5.36
CA LYS A 128 -3.16 11.20 5.86
C LYS A 128 -2.46 11.97 4.74
N VAL A 129 -2.22 11.34 3.59
CA VAL A 129 -1.52 11.95 2.45
C VAL A 129 -2.45 12.80 1.61
N PHE A 130 -3.69 12.35 1.40
CA PHE A 130 -4.71 13.00 0.56
C PHE A 130 -6.02 13.19 1.33
N PRO A 131 -6.07 14.08 2.33
CA PRO A 131 -7.27 14.30 3.14
C PRO A 131 -8.46 14.79 2.31
N GLU A 132 -8.21 15.43 1.17
CA GLU A 132 -9.23 15.94 0.27
C GLU A 132 -10.01 14.87 -0.50
N TRP A 133 -9.53 13.62 -0.51
CA TRP A 133 -10.20 12.51 -1.20
C TRP A 133 -11.37 11.92 -0.42
N ASN A 134 -11.52 12.19 0.88
CA ASN A 134 -12.50 11.50 1.74
C ASN A 134 -12.47 9.97 1.52
N TYR A 135 -11.24 9.44 1.38
CA TYR A 135 -11.02 8.06 0.92
C TYR A 135 -11.62 7.03 1.89
N ILE A 136 -11.67 7.33 3.19
CA ILE A 136 -12.29 6.43 4.19
C ILE A 136 -13.78 6.27 3.87
N GLU A 137 -14.49 7.37 3.64
CA GLU A 137 -15.91 7.35 3.30
C GLU A 137 -16.17 6.64 1.97
N GLU A 138 -15.35 6.88 0.95
CA GLU A 138 -15.45 6.21 -0.36
C GLU A 138 -15.20 4.69 -0.22
N ASP A 139 -14.10 4.28 0.42
CA ASP A 139 -13.71 2.87 0.55
C ASP A 139 -14.68 2.08 1.44
N ILE A 140 -15.25 2.71 2.48
CA ILE A 140 -16.31 2.09 3.29
C ILE A 140 -17.50 1.68 2.42
N VAL A 141 -17.93 2.53 1.48
CA VAL A 141 -19.06 2.21 0.60
C VAL A 141 -18.69 1.03 -0.31
N ASP A 142 -17.55 1.13 -1.00
CA ASP A 142 -17.13 0.11 -1.97
C ASP A 142 -16.81 -1.25 -1.31
N SER A 143 -16.13 -1.24 -0.17
CA SER A 143 -15.69 -2.46 0.52
C SER A 143 -16.83 -3.12 1.29
N ILE A 144 -17.63 -2.36 2.04
CA ILE A 144 -18.67 -2.94 2.90
C ILE A 144 -19.86 -3.42 2.08
N GLU A 145 -20.29 -2.72 1.03
CA GLU A 145 -21.40 -3.18 0.20
C GLU A 145 -21.09 -4.54 -0.43
N VAL A 146 -19.88 -4.71 -0.98
CA VAL A 146 -19.42 -5.98 -1.56
C VAL A 146 -19.34 -7.08 -0.49
N VAL A 147 -18.78 -6.78 0.69
CA VAL A 147 -18.67 -7.76 1.77
C VAL A 147 -20.04 -8.16 2.31
N TYR A 148 -20.99 -7.24 2.43
CA TYR A 148 -22.35 -7.55 2.88
C TYR A 148 -23.09 -8.43 1.88
N GLU A 149 -22.89 -8.24 0.58
CA GLU A 149 -23.44 -9.16 -0.42
C GLU A 149 -22.85 -10.57 -0.26
N LEU A 150 -21.53 -10.68 -0.09
CA LEU A 150 -20.84 -11.97 0.05
C LEU A 150 -21.13 -12.69 1.37
N ASP A 151 -21.23 -11.95 2.48
CA ASP A 151 -21.51 -12.44 3.83
C ASP A 151 -23.02 -12.49 4.14
N SER A 152 -23.87 -12.17 3.16
CA SER A 152 -25.30 -12.40 3.29
C SER A 152 -25.60 -13.90 3.27
N LEU A 153 -26.40 -14.35 4.26
CA LEU A 153 -27.03 -15.67 4.18
C LEU A 153 -27.93 -15.69 2.95
N LYS A 154 -27.64 -16.58 2.00
CA LYS A 154 -28.53 -16.88 0.87
C LYS A 154 -29.71 -17.73 1.29
#